data_AF-A0A975J0V9-F1
#
_entry.id   AF-A0A975J0V9-F1
#
_cell.length_a   1.000
_cell.length_b   1.000
_cell.length_c   1.000
_cell.angle_alpha   90.00
_cell.angle_beta   90.00
_cell.angle_gamma   90.00
#
_symmetry.space_group_name_H-M   'P 1'
#
loop_
_entity.id
_entity.type
_entity.pdbx_description
1 polymer ?
#
loop_
_entity_poly.entity_id
_entity_poly.type
_entity_poly.pdbx_seq_one_letter_code
_entity_poly.pdbx_strand_id
1 'polypeptide(L)'
;MKPFSLFTSLILLSLSAHADVWIGGTASWNTDANWQDGTKPTSGDGVIFNSSSTANLSTTLDAAFSITGLTLASPTGAVTIANGTSGSLTIGSGGIDMSAATQNLTFSFTANSLVALGANQTWNVASGRSLTFVSSNTTIRNFDLGSRTITKSGTGNLVLGQGVNLTNGVFDLQAGNTTVQAGSSTNTTSAASVSYKVGSSATLTLTNNTGTLTFASPIEINGGNVAISGGASHSFSGAASGTGGTITASLSSTGTVLKTFSGSFTGSGTYNLRNEMTSSTTHAIVLSGNNSGFTGTFNINGTTGSRIVRLTAANSGSAGAAWSVSANNSLQINGVAVNLGSLSGAGGVTSSSGTSSITVGALNASTTYSGIISGATNVTKTGSGTWTVSGVNSYTGTTTISGGKMEVTGSLATGSAVSVGSSGTLAGTGTIGGDTSVSGTLAPGVATGTLAFTNSLALLSTAQLNWDLNPANTAIGGGVNDLATIGGSLTLDGVLNLSGGTFTGLAEGTTWRLFNYSGALTDNGLNIGTMPTLDAGQSWLIDTATTGQVNLTIIPEPASSAFLLLGGTLLLRRKRA
;
A
#
# COMPACT_ATOMS: atom_id res chain seq x y z
N MET A 1 61.50 -2.78 -66.41
CA MET A 1 60.03 -2.74 -66.33
C MET A 1 59.57 -3.55 -65.13
N LYS A 2 59.02 -2.90 -64.10
CA LYS A 2 57.93 -3.35 -63.20
C LYS A 2 57.63 -2.23 -62.18
N PRO A 3 56.37 -2.06 -61.74
CA PRO A 3 55.76 -0.74 -61.60
C PRO A 3 55.75 -0.19 -60.16
N PHE A 4 55.65 1.13 -60.06
CA PHE A 4 55.25 1.88 -58.88
C PHE A 4 53.79 1.52 -58.54
N SER A 5 53.55 1.02 -57.32
CA SER A 5 52.20 0.87 -56.76
C SER A 5 51.91 2.10 -55.90
N LEU A 6 50.97 2.92 -56.36
CA LEU A 6 50.41 4.03 -55.62
C LEU A 6 49.33 3.45 -54.68
N PHE A 7 49.58 3.45 -53.37
CA PHE A 7 48.52 3.21 -52.39
C PHE A 7 47.65 4.46 -52.30
N THR A 8 46.46 4.43 -52.90
CA THR A 8 45.39 5.38 -52.59
C THR A 8 44.82 5.01 -51.22
N SER A 9 45.21 5.76 -50.20
CA SER A 9 44.59 5.72 -48.88
C SER A 9 43.18 6.29 -49.01
N LEU A 10 42.17 5.43 -48.98
CA LEU A 10 40.77 5.83 -48.85
C LEU A 10 40.57 6.33 -47.41
N ILE A 11 40.74 7.63 -47.21
CA ILE A 11 40.31 8.30 -45.98
C ILE A 11 38.79 8.14 -45.93
N LEU A 12 38.30 7.22 -45.08
CA LEU A 12 36.94 7.30 -44.58
C LEU A 12 36.88 8.58 -43.74
N LEU A 13 36.47 9.69 -44.37
CA LEU A 13 35.94 10.84 -43.66
C LEU A 13 34.75 10.32 -42.87
N SER A 14 34.89 10.23 -41.55
CA SER A 14 33.73 10.17 -40.68
C SER A 14 32.91 11.43 -40.97
N LEU A 15 31.76 11.29 -41.65
CA LEU A 15 30.78 12.36 -41.72
C LEU A 15 30.42 12.70 -40.28
N SER A 16 30.90 13.85 -39.80
CA SER A 16 30.31 14.50 -38.64
C SER A 16 28.84 14.72 -38.96
N ALA A 17 27.94 14.44 -38.02
CA ALA A 17 26.52 14.75 -38.17
C ALA A 17 26.39 16.22 -38.62
N HIS A 18 25.82 16.44 -39.82
CA HIS A 18 25.46 17.78 -40.27
C HIS A 18 24.22 18.21 -39.48
N ALA A 19 23.99 19.51 -39.31
CA ALA A 19 22.80 19.99 -38.62
C ALA A 19 22.09 21.03 -39.49
N ASP A 20 20.86 20.73 -39.88
CA ASP A 20 20.10 21.54 -40.81
C ASP A 20 19.12 22.42 -40.04
N VAL A 21 19.25 23.73 -40.26
CA VAL A 21 18.44 24.76 -39.57
C VAL A 21 17.23 25.13 -40.44
N TRP A 22 16.04 25.05 -39.86
CA TRP A 22 14.81 25.47 -40.53
C TRP A 22 14.73 27.01 -40.62
N ILE A 23 14.50 27.54 -41.84
CA ILE A 23 14.22 28.96 -42.08
C ILE A 23 12.79 29.20 -42.59
N GLY A 24 12.16 28.19 -43.20
CA GLY A 24 10.72 28.12 -43.43
C GLY A 24 10.16 29.05 -44.52
N GLY A 25 10.56 28.88 -45.78
CA GLY A 25 9.92 29.54 -46.92
C GLY A 25 8.50 29.01 -47.22
N THR A 26 8.30 27.70 -47.18
CA THR A 26 7.02 26.98 -47.19
C THR A 26 6.92 26.05 -45.98
N ALA A 27 5.84 25.28 -45.84
CA ALA A 27 5.66 24.35 -44.72
C ALA A 27 6.35 22.99 -44.91
N SER A 28 6.79 22.63 -46.12
CA SER A 28 7.24 21.26 -46.45
C SER A 28 8.71 21.01 -46.07
N TRP A 29 8.98 19.93 -45.33
CA TRP A 29 10.38 19.48 -45.10
C TRP A 29 11.09 19.05 -46.39
N ASN A 30 10.35 18.69 -47.44
CA ASN A 30 10.91 18.20 -48.69
C ASN A 30 11.39 19.31 -49.65
N THR A 31 11.16 20.58 -49.29
CA THR A 31 11.63 21.74 -50.06
C THR A 31 13.00 22.18 -49.56
N ASP A 32 14.03 22.00 -50.38
CA ASP A 32 15.43 22.31 -50.02
C ASP A 32 15.64 23.77 -49.59
N ALA A 33 14.92 24.72 -50.22
CA ALA A 33 14.98 26.15 -49.89
C ALA A 33 14.41 26.52 -48.50
N ASN A 34 13.78 25.58 -47.78
CA ASN A 34 13.31 25.82 -46.42
C ASN A 34 14.39 25.62 -45.35
N TRP A 35 15.57 25.16 -45.76
CA TRP A 35 16.70 24.86 -44.90
C TRP A 35 17.83 25.84 -45.18
N GLN A 36 18.53 26.28 -44.12
CA GLN A 36 19.50 27.37 -44.19
C GLN A 36 20.60 27.14 -45.25
N ASP A 37 21.06 25.90 -45.40
CA ASP A 37 22.11 25.53 -46.36
C ASP A 37 21.55 25.09 -47.72
N GLY A 38 20.25 25.30 -47.96
CA GLY A 38 19.59 24.96 -49.21
C GLY A 38 19.56 23.46 -49.49
N THR A 39 19.65 22.63 -48.45
CA THR A 39 19.59 21.16 -48.54
C THR A 39 18.70 20.62 -47.44
N LYS A 40 17.77 19.73 -47.78
CA LYS A 40 16.92 19.07 -46.78
C LYS A 40 17.68 17.99 -46.00
N PRO A 41 17.23 17.68 -44.77
CA PRO A 41 17.84 16.65 -43.94
C PRO A 41 17.83 15.27 -44.56
N THR A 42 18.93 14.56 -44.36
CA THR A 42 19.15 13.17 -44.74
C THR A 42 19.52 12.29 -43.54
N SER A 43 19.69 10.98 -43.79
CA SER A 43 20.09 10.02 -42.75
C SER A 43 21.51 10.32 -42.26
N GLY A 44 21.62 10.96 -41.09
CA GLY A 44 22.90 11.42 -40.54
C GLY A 44 22.82 12.85 -40.00
N ASP A 45 21.78 13.59 -40.39
CA ASP A 45 21.66 15.01 -40.08
C ASP A 45 20.78 15.25 -38.85
N GLY A 46 21.12 16.25 -38.05
CA GLY A 46 20.28 16.78 -36.98
C GLY A 46 19.37 17.88 -37.53
N VAL A 47 18.16 18.04 -36.97
CA VAL A 47 17.26 19.12 -37.34
C VAL A 47 17.22 20.17 -36.23
N ILE A 48 17.38 21.45 -36.58
CA ILE A 48 17.36 22.55 -35.61
C ILE A 48 16.26 23.55 -35.95
N PHE A 49 15.43 23.84 -34.96
CA PHE A 49 14.56 25.02 -34.94
C PHE A 49 15.11 26.02 -33.92
N ASN A 50 15.60 27.15 -34.37
CA ASN A 50 16.22 28.18 -33.52
C ASN A 50 15.74 29.58 -33.90
N SER A 51 16.42 30.64 -33.44
CA SER A 51 16.06 32.03 -33.74
C SER A 51 16.00 32.37 -35.24
N SER A 52 16.63 31.59 -36.12
CA SER A 52 16.53 31.72 -37.58
C SER A 52 15.23 31.14 -38.14
N SER A 53 14.54 30.28 -37.39
CA SER A 53 13.23 29.72 -37.73
C SER A 53 12.14 30.77 -37.49
N THR A 54 11.94 31.63 -38.50
CA THR A 54 11.08 32.81 -38.39
C THR A 54 9.69 32.65 -39.01
N ALA A 55 9.50 31.67 -39.90
CA ALA A 55 8.25 31.46 -40.64
C ALA A 55 7.90 29.97 -40.78
N ASN A 56 6.63 29.71 -41.14
CA ASN A 56 6.07 28.38 -41.41
C ASN A 56 6.38 27.33 -40.32
N LEU A 57 6.26 27.72 -39.05
CA LEU A 57 6.55 26.85 -37.91
C LEU A 57 5.52 25.73 -37.70
N SER A 58 4.44 25.71 -38.48
CA SER A 58 3.59 24.54 -38.65
C SER A 58 4.04 23.77 -39.91
N THR A 59 5.07 22.96 -39.76
CA THR A 59 5.72 22.22 -40.85
C THR A 59 4.98 20.93 -41.20
N THR A 60 5.21 20.39 -42.38
CA THR A 60 4.65 19.12 -42.84
C THR A 60 5.75 18.17 -43.34
N LEU A 61 5.69 16.93 -42.88
CA LEU A 61 6.46 15.80 -43.41
C LEU A 61 5.71 15.21 -44.61
N ASP A 62 6.12 15.57 -45.82
CA ASP A 62 5.49 15.07 -47.06
C ASP A 62 6.16 13.80 -47.63
N ALA A 63 7.25 13.36 -46.99
CA ALA A 63 8.02 12.17 -47.33
C ALA A 63 8.59 11.52 -46.05
N ALA A 64 9.23 10.36 -46.20
CA ALA A 64 9.95 9.71 -45.10
C ALA A 64 11.28 10.42 -44.84
N PHE A 65 11.51 10.82 -43.59
CA PHE A 65 12.77 11.40 -43.12
C PHE A 65 13.40 10.52 -42.04
N SER A 66 14.72 10.42 -42.06
CA SER A 66 15.52 9.81 -40.99
C SER A 66 16.55 10.82 -40.56
N ILE A 67 16.58 11.19 -39.28
CA ILE A 67 17.45 12.23 -38.72
C ILE A 67 18.19 11.66 -37.50
N THR A 68 19.32 12.25 -37.12
CA THR A 68 20.03 11.86 -35.89
C THR A 68 19.30 12.33 -34.64
N GLY A 69 18.77 13.55 -34.65
CA GLY A 69 18.06 14.16 -33.53
C GLY A 69 17.39 15.47 -33.93
N LEU A 70 16.55 16.00 -33.04
CA LEU A 70 15.85 17.27 -33.23
C LEU A 70 16.13 18.21 -32.06
N THR A 71 16.51 19.44 -32.35
CA THR A 71 16.78 20.48 -31.34
C THR A 71 15.84 21.66 -31.50
N LEU A 72 15.17 22.06 -30.41
CA LEU A 72 14.39 23.29 -30.31
C LEU A 72 15.13 24.30 -29.44
N ALA A 73 15.77 25.29 -30.07
CA ALA A 73 16.63 26.28 -29.43
C ALA A 73 16.12 27.70 -29.69
N SER A 74 14.96 28.01 -29.11
CA SER A 74 14.35 29.35 -29.13
C SER A 74 13.88 29.88 -30.51
N PRO A 75 12.99 29.17 -31.23
CA PRO A 75 12.34 29.73 -32.42
C PRO A 75 11.41 30.90 -32.08
N THR A 76 11.00 31.68 -33.09
CA THR A 76 10.14 32.86 -32.90
C THR A 76 8.70 32.51 -32.49
N GLY A 77 8.29 31.25 -32.67
CA GLY A 77 6.95 30.76 -32.37
C GLY A 77 6.93 29.28 -32.02
N ALA A 78 5.77 28.79 -31.58
CA ALA A 78 5.59 27.35 -31.32
C ALA A 78 5.72 26.55 -32.63
N VAL A 79 6.42 25.41 -32.54
CA VAL A 79 6.66 24.54 -33.70
C VAL A 79 5.67 23.39 -33.67
N THR A 80 5.00 23.15 -34.80
CA THR A 80 4.18 21.98 -35.05
C THR A 80 4.75 21.21 -36.22
N ILE A 81 5.02 19.92 -36.03
CA ILE A 81 5.44 19.00 -37.09
C ILE A 81 4.25 18.09 -37.38
N ALA A 82 3.59 18.34 -38.50
CA ALA A 82 2.48 17.51 -38.98
C ALA A 82 2.98 16.47 -39.99
N ASN A 83 2.24 15.36 -40.13
CA ASN A 83 2.45 14.45 -41.26
C ASN A 83 1.53 14.80 -42.44
N GLY A 84 2.09 14.74 -43.64
CA GLY A 84 1.32 14.55 -44.87
C GLY A 84 0.86 13.09 -45.01
N THR A 85 0.27 12.75 -46.14
CA THR A 85 -0.35 11.43 -46.39
C THR A 85 0.64 10.26 -46.36
N SER A 86 1.91 10.52 -46.68
CA SER A 86 3.01 9.52 -46.77
C SER A 86 4.21 9.86 -45.88
N GLY A 87 4.10 10.87 -45.02
CA GLY A 87 5.21 11.32 -44.18
C GLY A 87 5.51 10.36 -43.03
N SER A 88 6.78 10.10 -42.74
CA SER A 88 7.21 9.39 -41.53
C SER A 88 8.52 9.98 -41.01
N LEU A 89 8.77 9.86 -39.71
CA LEU A 89 10.00 10.37 -39.11
C LEU A 89 10.69 9.28 -38.29
N THR A 90 11.93 8.96 -38.64
CA THR A 90 12.81 8.14 -37.80
C THR A 90 13.80 9.06 -37.10
N ILE A 91 13.82 9.05 -35.77
CA ILE A 91 14.77 9.83 -34.97
C ILE A 91 15.87 8.89 -34.48
N GLY A 92 17.13 9.25 -34.66
CA GLY A 92 18.30 8.49 -34.23
C GLY A 92 18.62 8.64 -32.75
N SER A 93 19.88 8.44 -32.39
CA SER A 93 20.37 8.50 -31.00
C SER A 93 20.43 9.91 -30.41
N GLY A 94 20.34 10.95 -31.23
CA GLY A 94 20.33 12.35 -30.78
C GLY A 94 19.03 12.73 -30.07
N GLY A 95 17.93 11.99 -30.28
CA GLY A 95 16.67 12.19 -29.57
C GLY A 95 16.05 13.57 -29.84
N ILE A 96 15.43 14.14 -28.81
CA ILE A 96 14.78 15.45 -28.87
C ILE A 96 15.34 16.33 -27.76
N ASP A 97 16.02 17.41 -28.12
CA ASP A 97 16.57 18.37 -27.16
C ASP A 97 15.80 19.70 -27.22
N MET A 98 15.06 19.98 -26.15
CA MET A 98 14.38 21.25 -25.92
C MET A 98 14.96 21.96 -24.68
N SER A 99 16.19 21.66 -24.27
CA SER A 99 16.83 22.26 -23.09
C SER A 99 16.96 23.77 -23.17
N ALA A 100 17.14 24.31 -24.39
CA ALA A 100 17.22 25.74 -24.69
C ALA A 100 15.92 26.30 -25.31
N ALA A 101 14.80 25.58 -25.20
CA ALA A 101 13.55 25.98 -25.84
C ALA A 101 12.86 27.12 -25.09
N THR A 102 12.50 28.18 -25.82
CA THR A 102 11.53 29.18 -25.37
C THR A 102 10.11 28.89 -25.84
N GLN A 103 9.92 27.92 -26.74
CA GLN A 103 8.61 27.61 -27.33
C GLN A 103 8.25 26.12 -27.15
N ASN A 104 6.99 25.77 -27.40
CA ASN A 104 6.53 24.38 -27.36
C ASN A 104 6.77 23.67 -28.70
N LEU A 105 6.92 22.34 -28.64
CA LEU A 105 6.96 21.47 -29.81
C LEU A 105 5.74 20.56 -29.81
N THR A 106 5.03 20.51 -30.93
CA THR A 106 3.89 19.61 -31.12
C THR A 106 4.10 18.73 -32.34
N PHE A 107 3.93 17.43 -32.19
CA PHE A 107 3.77 16.48 -33.27
C PHE A 107 2.28 16.18 -33.43
N SER A 108 1.75 16.44 -34.63
CA SER A 108 0.32 16.29 -34.93
C SER A 108 0.10 15.32 -36.07
N PHE A 109 -0.49 14.15 -35.79
CA PHE A 109 -0.65 13.09 -36.78
C PHE A 109 -2.09 12.91 -37.25
N THR A 110 -2.30 12.94 -38.57
CA THR A 110 -3.61 12.82 -39.23
C THR A 110 -3.75 11.57 -40.12
N ALA A 111 -2.65 11.08 -40.69
CA ALA A 111 -2.56 9.83 -41.48
C ALA A 111 -1.67 8.75 -40.82
N ASN A 112 -1.44 7.60 -41.49
CA ASN A 112 -0.61 6.45 -41.05
C ASN A 112 0.90 6.78 -40.90
N SER A 113 1.24 7.84 -40.19
CA SER A 113 2.63 8.21 -39.96
C SER A 113 3.15 7.60 -38.68
N LEU A 114 4.29 6.94 -38.81
CA LEU A 114 5.06 6.37 -37.71
C LEU A 114 6.15 7.37 -37.33
N VAL A 115 6.21 7.74 -36.05
CA VAL A 115 7.49 8.14 -35.46
C VAL A 115 8.18 6.86 -34.99
N ALA A 116 9.29 6.52 -35.65
CA ALA A 116 10.10 5.37 -35.31
C ALA A 116 11.34 5.80 -34.54
N LEU A 117 11.76 4.99 -33.58
CA LEU A 117 13.02 5.20 -32.88
C LEU A 117 14.13 4.41 -33.59
N GLY A 118 15.14 5.12 -34.08
CA GLY A 118 16.37 4.55 -34.65
C GLY A 118 17.37 4.07 -33.60
N ALA A 119 17.25 4.52 -32.35
CA ALA A 119 18.07 4.11 -31.20
C ALA A 119 17.34 4.37 -29.89
N ASN A 120 17.93 3.99 -28.75
CA ASN A 120 17.53 4.56 -27.45
C ASN A 120 17.76 6.08 -27.48
N GLN A 121 16.87 6.85 -26.87
CA GLN A 121 16.86 8.30 -26.97
C GLN A 121 16.74 8.97 -25.61
N THR A 122 17.30 10.18 -25.51
CA THR A 122 17.00 11.13 -24.44
C THR A 122 16.16 12.26 -24.98
N TRP A 123 15.06 12.56 -24.29
CA TRP A 123 14.18 13.69 -24.58
C TRP A 123 14.26 14.68 -23.43
N ASN A 124 14.94 15.81 -23.66
CA ASN A 124 15.12 16.84 -22.63
C ASN A 124 14.12 17.98 -22.85
N VAL A 125 13.20 18.20 -21.91
CA VAL A 125 12.18 19.27 -22.03
C VAL A 125 12.41 20.35 -20.98
N ALA A 126 12.67 21.58 -21.41
CA ALA A 126 12.87 22.73 -20.53
C ALA A 126 11.64 23.07 -19.68
N SER A 127 11.89 23.68 -18.53
CA SER A 127 10.85 24.12 -17.59
C SER A 127 9.81 25.02 -18.26
N GLY A 128 8.53 24.77 -17.98
CA GLY A 128 7.42 25.55 -18.54
C GLY A 128 7.19 25.35 -20.04
N ARG A 129 7.89 24.42 -20.70
CA ARG A 129 7.66 24.01 -22.10
C ARG A 129 6.97 22.65 -22.15
N SER A 130 6.39 22.34 -23.31
CA SER A 130 5.74 21.07 -23.58
C SER A 130 6.22 20.48 -24.91
N LEU A 131 6.57 19.19 -24.87
CA LEU A 131 6.68 18.31 -26.01
C LEU A 131 5.38 17.49 -26.10
N THR A 132 4.60 17.75 -27.14
CA THR A 132 3.25 17.19 -27.27
C THR A 132 3.18 16.28 -28.49
N PHE A 133 2.60 15.09 -28.33
CA PHE A 133 2.21 14.20 -29.40
C PHE A 133 0.69 14.04 -29.38
N VAL A 134 0.03 14.26 -30.51
CA VAL A 134 -1.43 14.09 -30.66
C VAL A 134 -1.75 13.42 -31.99
N SER A 135 -2.85 12.69 -32.04
CA SER A 135 -3.39 12.19 -33.30
C SER A 135 -4.91 12.29 -33.38
N SER A 136 -5.40 12.67 -34.56
CA SER A 136 -6.83 12.56 -34.90
C SER A 136 -7.22 11.16 -35.41
N ASN A 137 -6.24 10.30 -35.74
CA ASN A 137 -6.47 8.94 -36.22
C ASN A 137 -6.24 7.92 -35.11
N THR A 138 -7.30 7.20 -34.75
CA THR A 138 -7.37 6.36 -33.56
C THR A 138 -7.14 4.88 -33.84
N THR A 139 -6.93 4.51 -35.10
CA THR A 139 -6.87 3.10 -35.55
C THR A 139 -5.46 2.60 -35.87
N ILE A 140 -4.42 3.45 -35.82
CA ILE A 140 -3.05 3.10 -36.21
C ILE A 140 -2.04 3.29 -35.07
N ARG A 141 -0.95 2.50 -35.15
CA ARG A 141 0.24 2.53 -34.30
C ARG A 141 1.14 3.70 -34.71
N ASN A 142 0.89 4.87 -34.13
CA ASN A 142 1.64 6.08 -34.54
C ASN A 142 3.01 6.19 -33.84
N PHE A 143 3.27 5.34 -32.83
CA PHE A 143 4.48 5.41 -32.01
C PHE A 143 4.95 4.02 -31.55
N ASP A 144 5.65 3.31 -32.43
CA ASP A 144 6.33 2.05 -32.09
C ASP A 144 7.75 2.35 -31.61
N LEU A 145 8.01 2.05 -30.34
CA LEU A 145 9.32 2.27 -29.73
C LEU A 145 10.35 1.23 -30.21
N GLY A 146 9.96 0.14 -30.90
CA GLY A 146 10.89 -0.82 -31.48
C GLY A 146 11.82 -1.49 -30.46
N SER A 147 11.26 -1.82 -29.30
CA SER A 147 11.92 -2.36 -28.09
C SER A 147 12.99 -1.44 -27.48
N ARG A 148 12.91 -0.13 -27.74
CA ARG A 148 13.86 0.88 -27.24
C ARG A 148 13.34 1.64 -26.03
N THR A 149 14.25 2.38 -25.42
CA THR A 149 13.99 3.27 -24.29
C THR A 149 13.98 4.73 -24.73
N ILE A 150 12.97 5.47 -24.29
CA ILE A 150 12.98 6.93 -24.22
C ILE A 150 13.26 7.33 -22.78
N THR A 151 14.37 8.01 -22.56
CA THR A 151 14.68 8.68 -21.30
C THR A 151 14.14 10.10 -21.33
N LYS A 152 13.07 10.38 -20.59
CA LYS A 152 12.53 11.74 -20.42
C LYS A 152 13.28 12.45 -19.30
N SER A 153 14.05 13.48 -19.68
CA SER A 153 14.77 14.37 -18.77
C SER A 153 14.20 15.81 -18.84
N GLY A 154 14.70 16.69 -17.97
CA GLY A 154 14.20 18.06 -17.85
C GLY A 154 12.85 18.16 -17.13
N THR A 155 12.56 19.33 -16.58
CA THR A 155 11.38 19.55 -15.72
C THR A 155 10.09 19.89 -16.49
N GLY A 156 10.18 20.11 -17.80
CA GLY A 156 9.04 20.37 -18.67
C GLY A 156 8.15 19.15 -18.91
N ASN A 157 7.07 19.38 -19.68
CA ASN A 157 6.02 18.40 -19.90
C ASN A 157 6.28 17.55 -21.16
N LEU A 158 6.14 16.23 -21.03
CA LEU A 158 5.89 15.35 -22.16
C LEU A 158 4.40 15.01 -22.17
N VAL A 159 3.71 15.22 -23.28
CA VAL A 159 2.27 14.92 -23.41
C VAL A 159 2.07 13.92 -24.53
N LEU A 160 1.68 12.70 -24.15
CA LEU A 160 1.18 11.66 -25.03
C LEU A 160 -0.34 11.79 -25.05
N GLY A 161 -0.82 12.68 -25.93
CA GLY A 161 -2.19 13.12 -26.00
C GLY A 161 -3.13 12.12 -26.69
N GLN A 162 -4.36 12.58 -26.96
CA GLN A 162 -5.40 11.75 -27.55
C GLN A 162 -4.96 11.13 -28.88
N GLY A 163 -5.34 9.87 -29.11
CA GLY A 163 -5.08 9.14 -30.35
C GLY A 163 -3.66 8.58 -30.50
N VAL A 164 -2.77 8.81 -29.53
CA VAL A 164 -1.41 8.23 -29.55
C VAL A 164 -1.45 6.77 -29.08
N ASN A 165 -1.12 5.83 -29.96
CA ASN A 165 -0.96 4.41 -29.63
C ASN A 165 0.52 4.05 -29.47
N LEU A 166 0.89 3.56 -28.28
CA LEU A 166 2.27 3.23 -27.91
C LEU A 166 2.49 1.72 -27.91
N THR A 167 3.56 1.24 -28.55
CA THR A 167 3.95 -0.18 -28.50
C THR A 167 5.44 -0.41 -28.31
N ASN A 168 5.76 -1.59 -27.77
CA ASN A 168 7.10 -2.20 -27.74
C ASN A 168 8.22 -1.31 -27.19
N GLY A 169 8.23 -0.95 -25.91
CA GLY A 169 9.40 -0.24 -25.37
C GLY A 169 9.24 0.30 -23.96
N VAL A 170 10.14 1.20 -23.58
CA VAL A 170 10.26 1.72 -22.22
C VAL A 170 10.25 3.24 -22.24
N PHE A 171 9.42 3.84 -21.40
CA PHE A 171 9.56 5.24 -21.00
C PHE A 171 10.27 5.29 -19.66
N ASP A 172 11.52 5.72 -19.65
CA ASP A 172 12.30 6.01 -18.44
C ASP A 172 12.13 7.49 -18.06
N LEU A 173 11.23 7.77 -17.13
CA LEU A 173 10.86 9.12 -16.72
C LEU A 173 11.75 9.56 -15.56
N GLN A 174 12.73 10.42 -15.83
CA GLN A 174 13.69 10.88 -14.83
C GLN A 174 13.27 12.21 -14.19
N ALA A 175 12.58 13.08 -14.92
CA ALA A 175 12.15 14.38 -14.41
C ALA A 175 10.88 14.94 -15.11
N GLY A 176 10.23 15.86 -14.40
CA GLY A 176 9.09 16.62 -14.91
C GLY A 176 7.81 15.79 -14.97
N ASN A 177 6.83 16.28 -15.72
CA ASN A 177 5.54 15.60 -15.87
C ASN A 177 5.44 14.92 -17.24
N THR A 178 5.01 13.67 -17.25
CA THR A 178 4.61 12.94 -18.45
C THR A 178 3.13 12.65 -18.36
N THR A 179 2.32 13.23 -19.24
CA THR A 179 0.88 12.99 -19.30
C THR A 179 0.56 11.98 -20.38
N VAL A 180 -0.16 10.92 -20.01
CA VAL A 180 -0.87 10.02 -20.93
C VAL A 180 -2.35 10.33 -20.82
N GLN A 181 -2.94 10.83 -21.91
CA GLN A 181 -4.34 11.26 -21.94
C GLN A 181 -5.17 10.37 -22.86
N ALA A 182 -6.22 9.73 -22.32
CA ALA A 182 -7.27 9.11 -23.10
C ALA A 182 -8.36 10.12 -23.51
N GLY A 183 -8.95 9.90 -24.69
CA GLY A 183 -9.97 10.78 -25.26
C GLY A 183 -11.42 10.41 -24.95
N SER A 184 -12.36 11.17 -25.55
CA SER A 184 -13.83 11.08 -25.32
C SER A 184 -14.47 9.77 -25.82
N SER A 185 -13.85 9.11 -26.81
CA SER A 185 -14.37 7.90 -27.46
C SER A 185 -13.30 6.83 -27.75
N THR A 186 -12.04 7.09 -27.43
CA THR A 186 -10.90 6.30 -27.90
C THR A 186 -9.93 5.95 -26.78
N ASN A 187 -9.49 4.70 -26.82
CA ASN A 187 -8.60 4.07 -25.87
C ASN A 187 -7.17 4.54 -26.17
N THR A 188 -6.57 5.40 -25.34
CA THR A 188 -5.10 5.48 -25.31
C THR A 188 -4.64 4.20 -24.63
N THR A 189 -4.52 3.11 -25.38
CA THR A 189 -3.97 1.85 -24.85
C THR A 189 -2.48 1.99 -24.77
N SER A 190 -1.95 2.07 -23.56
CA SER A 190 -0.58 1.62 -23.35
C SER A 190 -0.62 0.08 -23.41
N ALA A 191 -0.11 -0.47 -24.49
CA ALA A 191 -0.06 -1.91 -24.66
C ALA A 191 0.80 -2.53 -23.55
N ALA A 192 0.54 -3.80 -23.19
CA ALA A 192 1.38 -4.53 -22.22
C ALA A 192 2.86 -4.58 -22.64
N SER A 193 3.16 -4.40 -23.93
CA SER A 193 4.50 -4.28 -24.51
C SER A 193 5.22 -2.97 -24.18
N VAL A 194 4.53 -1.99 -23.60
CA VAL A 194 5.12 -0.72 -23.14
C VAL A 194 5.26 -0.78 -21.62
N SER A 195 6.35 -0.24 -21.08
CA SER A 195 6.53 -0.09 -19.63
C SER A 195 6.98 1.33 -19.28
N TYR A 196 6.65 1.78 -18.08
CA TYR A 196 7.01 3.09 -17.56
C TYR A 196 7.86 2.94 -16.31
N LYS A 197 9.00 3.61 -16.26
CA LYS A 197 9.82 3.77 -15.07
C LYS A 197 9.68 5.20 -14.57
N VAL A 198 9.25 5.38 -13.33
CA VAL A 198 8.96 6.69 -12.75
C VAL A 198 9.99 6.99 -11.66
N GLY A 199 11.02 7.76 -12.02
CA GLY A 199 12.06 8.20 -11.10
C GLY A 199 11.56 9.21 -10.07
N SER A 200 12.36 9.44 -9.02
CA SER A 200 12.00 10.25 -7.86
C SER A 200 11.59 11.70 -8.14
N SER A 201 12.02 12.25 -9.28
CA SER A 201 11.70 13.62 -9.70
C SER A 201 10.69 13.68 -10.86
N ALA A 202 10.10 12.53 -11.21
CA ALA A 202 9.13 12.42 -12.28
C ALA A 202 7.71 12.20 -11.76
N THR A 203 6.75 12.73 -12.53
CA THR A 203 5.34 12.41 -12.40
C THR A 203 4.83 11.79 -13.69
N LEU A 204 4.19 10.62 -13.60
CA LEU A 204 3.36 10.05 -14.65
C LEU A 204 1.90 10.41 -14.38
N THR A 205 1.31 11.26 -15.20
CA THR A 205 -0.10 11.64 -15.11
C THR A 205 -0.91 10.81 -16.09
N LEU A 206 -1.90 10.07 -15.59
CA LEU A 206 -2.82 9.24 -16.35
C LEU A 206 -4.21 9.87 -16.24
N THR A 207 -4.81 10.30 -17.34
CA THR A 207 -6.06 11.07 -17.30
C THR A 207 -7.02 10.69 -18.43
N ASN A 208 -8.31 10.86 -18.18
CA ASN A 208 -9.39 10.67 -19.14
C ASN A 208 -10.44 11.79 -19.05
N ASN A 209 -11.18 12.00 -20.13
CA ASN A 209 -12.32 12.91 -20.13
C ASN A 209 -13.61 12.18 -19.71
N THR A 210 -14.09 11.23 -20.53
CA THR A 210 -15.39 10.55 -20.34
C THR A 210 -15.34 9.02 -20.51
N GLY A 211 -14.30 8.47 -21.15
CA GLY A 211 -14.13 7.02 -21.38
C GLY A 211 -13.26 6.32 -20.34
N THR A 212 -13.38 5.00 -20.19
CA THR A 212 -12.51 4.20 -19.31
C THR A 212 -11.10 4.12 -19.89
N LEU A 213 -10.07 4.52 -19.12
CA LEU A 213 -8.67 4.28 -19.51
C LEU A 213 -8.30 2.85 -19.11
N THR A 214 -7.92 2.02 -20.09
CA THR A 214 -7.31 0.70 -19.81
C THR A 214 -5.80 0.79 -20.04
N PHE A 215 -5.04 0.57 -18.97
CA PHE A 215 -3.60 0.71 -18.94
C PHE A 215 -2.97 -0.66 -18.62
N ALA A 216 -2.51 -1.36 -19.66
CA ALA A 216 -1.95 -2.70 -19.53
C ALA A 216 -0.43 -2.69 -19.29
N SER A 217 0.22 -1.54 -19.48
CA SER A 217 1.65 -1.38 -19.26
C SER A 217 2.05 -1.58 -17.79
N PRO A 218 3.10 -2.36 -17.52
CA PRO A 218 3.75 -2.36 -16.21
C PRO A 218 4.29 -0.98 -15.85
N ILE A 219 4.24 -0.65 -14.56
CA ILE A 219 4.79 0.59 -14.00
C ILE A 219 5.82 0.24 -12.91
N GLU A 220 7.05 0.69 -13.08
CA GLU A 220 8.11 0.65 -12.08
C GLU A 220 8.19 2.04 -11.43
N ILE A 221 7.82 2.16 -10.15
CA ILE A 221 7.84 3.44 -9.42
C ILE A 221 9.05 3.43 -8.47
N ASN A 222 10.01 4.31 -8.77
CA ASN A 222 11.30 4.43 -8.08
C ASN A 222 11.42 5.78 -7.38
N GLY A 223 10.50 6.03 -6.44
CA GLY A 223 10.35 7.25 -5.65
C GLY A 223 9.42 8.30 -6.27
N GLY A 224 9.02 8.13 -7.53
CA GLY A 224 8.21 9.10 -8.27
C GLY A 224 6.72 9.10 -7.92
N ASN A 225 5.95 9.88 -8.68
CA ASN A 225 4.50 10.01 -8.51
C ASN A 225 3.74 9.48 -9.74
N VAL A 226 2.69 8.71 -9.50
CA VAL A 226 1.68 8.35 -10.50
C VAL A 226 0.40 9.08 -10.13
N ALA A 227 0.04 10.11 -10.90
CA ALA A 227 -1.18 10.88 -10.72
C ALA A 227 -2.27 10.35 -11.65
N ILE A 228 -3.42 9.97 -11.10
CA ILE A 228 -4.56 9.45 -11.84
C ILE A 228 -5.72 10.42 -11.67
N SER A 229 -6.14 11.07 -12.75
CA SER A 229 -7.19 12.09 -12.74
C SER A 229 -8.26 11.82 -13.79
N GLY A 230 -9.28 12.66 -13.86
CA GLY A 230 -10.36 12.53 -14.85
C GLY A 230 -11.64 11.90 -14.30
N GLY A 231 -12.74 12.17 -15.02
CA GLY A 231 -14.11 11.94 -14.57
C GLY A 231 -14.64 10.52 -14.73
N ALA A 232 -13.86 9.60 -15.30
CA ALA A 232 -14.27 8.20 -15.54
C ALA A 232 -13.33 7.17 -14.90
N SER A 233 -13.79 5.91 -14.85
CA SER A 233 -13.05 4.78 -14.27
C SER A 233 -11.74 4.51 -14.99
N HIS A 234 -10.76 3.99 -14.25
CA HIS A 234 -9.45 3.58 -14.78
C HIS A 234 -9.21 2.13 -14.39
N SER A 235 -8.66 1.35 -15.32
CA SER A 235 -8.27 -0.04 -15.09
C SER A 235 -6.79 -0.22 -15.41
N PHE A 236 -6.02 -0.65 -14.41
CA PHE A 236 -4.60 -0.94 -14.51
C PHE A 236 -4.41 -2.45 -14.39
N SER A 237 -4.01 -3.11 -15.48
CA SER A 237 -3.75 -4.56 -15.50
C SER A 237 -2.26 -4.90 -15.53
N GLY A 238 -1.41 -3.93 -15.86
CA GLY A 238 0.04 -4.07 -15.71
C GLY A 238 0.46 -4.11 -14.24
N ALA A 239 1.55 -4.83 -13.95
CA ALA A 239 2.10 -4.90 -12.61
C ALA A 239 2.66 -3.54 -12.15
N ALA A 240 2.53 -3.26 -10.85
CA ALA A 240 3.23 -2.17 -10.17
C ALA A 240 4.44 -2.73 -9.41
N SER A 241 5.61 -2.13 -9.60
CA SER A 241 6.89 -2.58 -9.02
C SER A 241 7.81 -1.40 -8.68
N GLY A 242 9.02 -1.66 -8.21
CA GLY A 242 10.03 -0.64 -7.89
C GLY A 242 10.25 -0.42 -6.38
N THR A 243 10.97 0.65 -6.04
CA THR A 243 11.29 1.01 -4.65
C THR A 243 10.15 1.73 -3.91
N GLY A 244 9.01 1.93 -4.58
CA GLY A 244 7.84 2.61 -4.04
C GLY A 244 7.74 4.05 -4.50
N GLY A 245 6.76 4.80 -4.00
CA GLY A 245 6.50 6.17 -4.42
C GLY A 245 5.11 6.61 -3.99
N THR A 246 4.51 7.51 -4.75
CA THR A 246 3.13 7.96 -4.51
C THR A 246 2.23 7.58 -5.68
N ILE A 247 1.07 7.01 -5.38
CA ILE A 247 -0.05 6.87 -6.32
C ILE A 247 -1.15 7.79 -5.82
N THR A 248 -1.41 8.86 -6.56
CA THR A 248 -2.45 9.83 -6.22
C THR A 248 -3.62 9.66 -7.17
N ALA A 249 -4.77 9.21 -6.66
CA ALA A 249 -6.03 9.24 -7.40
C ALA A 249 -6.80 10.51 -7.00
N SER A 250 -7.06 11.39 -7.97
CA SER A 250 -7.82 12.62 -7.75
C SER A 250 -9.08 12.62 -8.60
N LEU A 251 -10.22 12.96 -7.98
CA LEU A 251 -11.49 13.10 -8.67
C LEU A 251 -12.10 14.48 -8.40
N SER A 252 -12.48 15.19 -9.47
CA SER A 252 -13.09 16.52 -9.42
C SER A 252 -14.59 16.52 -9.75
N SER A 253 -15.19 15.38 -10.10
CA SER A 253 -16.60 15.27 -10.49
C SER A 253 -17.42 14.41 -9.52
N THR A 254 -18.74 14.60 -9.52
CA THR A 254 -19.71 13.79 -8.79
C THR A 254 -19.99 12.48 -9.55
N GLY A 255 -19.93 11.32 -8.88
CA GLY A 255 -20.23 10.00 -9.47
C GLY A 255 -19.34 8.84 -8.97
N THR A 256 -19.73 7.60 -9.27
CA THR A 256 -18.94 6.41 -8.94
C THR A 256 -17.81 6.21 -9.96
N VAL A 257 -16.60 6.63 -9.60
CA VAL A 257 -15.39 6.36 -10.38
C VAL A 257 -14.53 5.38 -9.60
N LEU A 258 -14.02 4.32 -10.25
CA LEU A 258 -13.07 3.40 -9.63
C LEU A 258 -11.71 3.53 -10.32
N LYS A 259 -10.63 3.57 -9.53
CA LYS A 259 -9.26 3.44 -10.04
C LYS A 259 -8.77 2.06 -9.65
N THR A 260 -8.94 1.08 -10.56
CA THR A 260 -8.79 -0.34 -10.24
C THR A 260 -7.44 -0.87 -10.69
N PHE A 261 -6.65 -1.36 -9.75
CA PHE A 261 -5.40 -2.07 -9.97
C PHE A 261 -5.65 -3.57 -9.89
N SER A 262 -5.77 -4.19 -11.06
CA SER A 262 -5.91 -5.64 -11.24
C SER A 262 -4.58 -6.35 -11.47
N GLY A 263 -3.54 -5.61 -11.89
CA GLY A 263 -2.16 -6.09 -11.88
C GLY A 263 -1.61 -6.24 -10.45
N SER A 264 -0.59 -7.08 -10.30
CA SER A 264 0.07 -7.31 -9.01
C SER A 264 0.94 -6.12 -8.61
N PHE A 265 0.93 -5.77 -7.32
CA PHE A 265 2.04 -5.06 -6.68
C PHE A 265 3.14 -6.07 -6.32
N THR A 266 4.40 -5.67 -6.48
CA THR A 266 5.59 -6.49 -6.20
C THR A 266 6.72 -5.66 -5.61
N GLY A 267 7.71 -6.31 -5.02
CA GLY A 267 8.87 -5.64 -4.40
C GLY A 267 8.65 -5.30 -2.93
N SER A 268 9.58 -4.53 -2.37
CA SER A 268 9.67 -4.25 -0.92
C SER A 268 9.55 -2.76 -0.57
N GLY A 269 9.22 -1.92 -1.55
CA GLY A 269 9.12 -0.48 -1.39
C GLY A 269 7.91 0.02 -0.58
N THR A 270 7.82 1.33 -0.41
CA THR A 270 6.64 1.98 0.21
C THR A 270 5.77 2.64 -0.85
N TYR A 271 4.53 2.18 -1.01
CA TYR A 271 3.54 2.85 -1.85
C TYR A 271 2.60 3.70 -0.99
N ASN A 272 2.65 5.02 -1.20
CA ASN A 272 1.71 5.96 -0.63
C ASN A 272 0.47 6.03 -1.53
N LEU A 273 -0.64 5.49 -1.06
CA LEU A 273 -1.92 5.48 -1.75
C LEU A 273 -2.74 6.68 -1.28
N ARG A 274 -2.78 7.73 -2.11
CA ARG A 274 -3.49 8.97 -1.82
C ARG A 274 -4.75 9.04 -2.67
N ASN A 275 -5.87 8.70 -2.06
CA ASN A 275 -7.18 8.94 -2.66
C ASN A 275 -7.66 10.33 -2.23
N GLU A 276 -7.48 11.32 -3.10
CA GLU A 276 -7.77 12.73 -2.83
C GLU A 276 -9.11 13.11 -3.47
N MET A 277 -10.09 13.46 -2.63
CA MET A 277 -11.44 13.81 -3.08
C MET A 277 -11.93 15.14 -2.54
N THR A 278 -12.85 15.78 -3.24
CA THR A 278 -13.59 16.95 -2.76
C THR A 278 -15.09 16.69 -2.55
N SER A 279 -15.62 15.50 -2.92
CA SER A 279 -17.04 15.13 -2.75
C SER A 279 -17.25 13.69 -2.22
N SER A 280 -18.48 13.36 -1.78
CA SER A 280 -18.73 12.40 -0.70
C SER A 280 -19.39 11.05 -1.06
N THR A 281 -19.19 10.41 -2.22
CA THR A 281 -19.61 8.99 -2.38
C THR A 281 -18.74 8.11 -3.29
N THR A 282 -18.50 6.86 -2.86
CA THR A 282 -18.02 5.64 -3.57
C THR A 282 -16.64 5.58 -4.26
N HIS A 283 -15.88 6.66 -4.39
CA HIS A 283 -14.55 6.60 -5.02
C HIS A 283 -13.53 5.82 -4.18
N ALA A 284 -12.75 4.95 -4.82
CA ALA A 284 -11.63 4.27 -4.18
C ALA A 284 -10.50 4.00 -5.17
N ILE A 285 -9.29 3.94 -4.63
CA ILE A 285 -8.23 3.11 -5.22
C ILE A 285 -8.60 1.66 -4.89
N VAL A 286 -8.88 0.85 -5.91
CA VAL A 286 -9.27 -0.56 -5.73
C VAL A 286 -8.08 -1.44 -6.04
N LEU A 287 -7.69 -2.31 -5.11
CA LEU A 287 -6.71 -3.36 -5.35
C LEU A 287 -7.46 -4.69 -5.50
N SER A 288 -7.40 -5.27 -6.70
CA SER A 288 -8.04 -6.54 -7.04
C SER A 288 -7.06 -7.61 -7.53
N GLY A 289 -5.79 -7.23 -7.77
CA GLY A 289 -4.73 -8.14 -8.19
C GLY A 289 -4.22 -9.07 -7.09
N ASN A 290 -3.42 -10.06 -7.50
CA ASN A 290 -2.68 -10.92 -6.58
C ASN A 290 -1.38 -10.21 -6.15
N ASN A 291 -1.34 -9.69 -4.92
CA ASN A 291 -0.21 -8.95 -4.38
C ASN A 291 0.72 -9.80 -3.51
N SER A 292 0.62 -11.13 -3.55
CA SER A 292 1.43 -12.04 -2.71
C SER A 292 2.95 -11.85 -2.85
N GLY A 293 3.43 -11.32 -3.97
CA GLY A 293 4.83 -10.97 -4.20
C GLY A 293 5.26 -9.59 -3.65
N PHE A 294 4.36 -8.83 -3.03
CA PHE A 294 4.68 -7.56 -2.38
C PHE A 294 4.98 -7.76 -0.90
N THR A 295 6.17 -7.35 -0.48
CA THR A 295 6.67 -7.47 0.90
C THR A 295 6.99 -6.11 1.54
N GLY A 296 6.53 -5.03 0.89
CA GLY A 296 6.79 -3.66 1.32
C GLY A 296 5.69 -3.08 2.20
N THR A 297 5.53 -1.77 2.13
CA THR A 297 4.50 -1.05 2.89
C THR A 297 3.45 -0.42 1.97
N PHE A 298 2.18 -0.66 2.25
CA PHE A 298 1.07 0.17 1.76
C PHE A 298 0.75 1.22 2.82
N ASN A 299 0.93 2.49 2.47
CA ASN A 299 0.58 3.62 3.33
C ASN A 299 -0.63 4.34 2.76
N ILE A 300 -1.74 4.35 3.49
CA ILE A 300 -2.93 5.13 3.12
C ILE A 300 -2.86 6.46 3.88
N ASN A 301 -2.47 7.50 3.15
CA ASN A 301 -2.17 8.82 3.70
C ASN A 301 -2.73 9.97 2.86
N GLY A 302 -3.91 9.76 2.27
CA GLY A 302 -4.64 10.86 1.63
C GLY A 302 -4.88 11.98 2.64
N THR A 303 -4.88 13.22 2.16
CA THR A 303 -4.90 14.44 3.01
C THR A 303 -6.17 15.26 2.87
N THR A 304 -6.97 15.01 1.82
CA THR A 304 -8.19 15.74 1.47
C THR A 304 -9.34 14.79 1.12
N GLY A 305 -10.55 15.07 1.61
CA GLY A 305 -11.78 14.30 1.30
C GLY A 305 -11.91 12.95 2.00
N SER A 306 -12.86 12.13 1.54
CA SER A 306 -13.06 10.74 1.98
C SER A 306 -12.04 9.83 1.27
N ARG A 307 -11.11 9.24 2.02
CA ARG A 307 -9.91 8.60 1.45
C ARG A 307 -10.00 7.09 1.59
N ILE A 308 -10.49 6.43 0.54
CA ILE A 308 -10.73 4.99 0.54
C ILE A 308 -9.70 4.27 -0.34
N VAL A 309 -9.08 3.23 0.22
CA VAL A 309 -8.48 2.13 -0.54
C VAL A 309 -9.31 0.88 -0.30
N ARG A 310 -9.67 0.15 -1.36
CA ARG A 310 -10.55 -1.03 -1.27
C ARG A 310 -9.85 -2.29 -1.77
N LEU A 311 -9.93 -3.36 -0.98
CA LEU A 311 -9.46 -4.70 -1.30
C LEU A 311 -10.64 -5.55 -1.75
N THR A 312 -10.51 -6.19 -2.91
CA THR A 312 -11.61 -6.98 -3.51
C THR A 312 -11.22 -8.40 -3.89
N ALA A 313 -10.00 -8.85 -3.56
CA ALA A 313 -9.54 -10.21 -3.84
C ALA A 313 -8.74 -10.77 -2.65
N ALA A 314 -8.71 -12.09 -2.48
CA ALA A 314 -8.09 -12.71 -1.30
C ALA A 314 -6.61 -12.33 -1.12
N ASN A 315 -5.89 -12.17 -2.24
CA ASN A 315 -4.46 -11.85 -2.26
C ASN A 315 -4.18 -10.35 -2.44
N SER A 316 -5.19 -9.48 -2.47
CA SER A 316 -4.95 -8.03 -2.66
C SER A 316 -4.32 -7.36 -1.44
N GLY A 317 -4.44 -7.97 -0.25
CA GLY A 317 -3.82 -7.47 0.98
C GLY A 317 -2.33 -7.81 1.14
N SER A 318 -1.89 -8.96 0.60
CA SER A 318 -0.56 -9.56 0.85
C SER A 318 -0.24 -9.84 2.33
N ALA A 319 0.06 -11.12 2.63
CA ALA A 319 0.60 -11.51 3.94
C ALA A 319 2.02 -10.97 4.20
N GLY A 320 2.75 -10.58 3.15
CA GLY A 320 4.08 -9.97 3.28
C GLY A 320 4.06 -8.46 3.47
N ALA A 321 2.91 -7.79 3.34
CA ALA A 321 2.85 -6.33 3.32
C ALA A 321 2.50 -5.73 4.68
N ALA A 322 3.20 -4.66 5.05
CA ALA A 322 2.80 -3.81 6.16
C ALA A 322 1.72 -2.82 5.69
N TRP A 323 0.64 -2.68 6.46
CA TRP A 323 -0.43 -1.71 6.20
C TRP A 323 -0.44 -0.62 7.26
N SER A 324 -0.20 0.62 6.82
CA SER A 324 -0.33 1.82 7.64
C SER A 324 -1.52 2.64 7.16
N VAL A 325 -2.54 2.78 8.00
CA VAL A 325 -3.74 3.57 7.69
C VAL A 325 -3.75 4.84 8.54
N SER A 326 -3.46 5.98 7.91
CA SER A 326 -3.43 7.27 8.61
C SER A 326 -4.82 7.71 9.06
N ALA A 327 -4.91 8.55 10.09
CA ALA A 327 -6.18 9.11 10.55
C ALA A 327 -7.02 9.68 9.38
N ASN A 328 -8.34 9.60 9.49
CA ASN A 328 -9.31 10.03 8.47
C ASN A 328 -9.26 9.26 7.13
N ASN A 329 -8.41 8.25 7.00
CA ASN A 329 -8.40 7.34 5.86
C ASN A 329 -9.15 6.03 6.18
N SER A 330 -9.55 5.29 5.16
CA SER A 330 -10.24 4.02 5.30
C SER A 330 -9.67 2.94 4.38
N LEU A 331 -9.38 1.78 4.97
CA LEU A 331 -9.15 0.53 4.26
C LEU A 331 -10.46 -0.25 4.22
N GLN A 332 -11.02 -0.46 3.03
CA GLN A 332 -12.26 -1.19 2.85
C GLN A 332 -12.02 -2.59 2.33
N ILE A 333 -12.74 -3.58 2.87
CA ILE A 333 -12.71 -4.96 2.40
C ILE A 333 -14.07 -5.28 1.78
N ASN A 334 -14.09 -5.90 0.60
CA ASN A 334 -15.31 -6.09 -0.16
C ASN A 334 -15.75 -7.56 -0.18
N GLY A 335 -16.24 -8.08 0.94
CA GLY A 335 -16.86 -9.40 1.01
C GLY A 335 -15.89 -10.56 0.78
N VAL A 336 -14.62 -10.34 1.12
CA VAL A 336 -13.52 -11.29 0.91
C VAL A 336 -12.71 -11.48 2.19
N ALA A 337 -11.97 -12.59 2.27
CA ALA A 337 -10.96 -12.81 3.29
C ALA A 337 -9.59 -12.36 2.78
N VAL A 338 -8.93 -11.45 3.48
CA VAL A 338 -7.61 -10.93 3.11
C VAL A 338 -6.59 -11.14 4.23
N ASN A 339 -5.33 -11.28 3.83
CA ASN A 339 -4.19 -11.26 4.74
C ASN A 339 -3.53 -9.88 4.69
N LEU A 340 -3.21 -9.33 5.86
CA LEU A 340 -2.41 -8.12 6.06
C LEU A 340 -1.20 -8.52 6.90
N GLY A 341 0.01 -8.36 6.37
CA GLY A 341 1.24 -8.75 7.06
C GLY A 341 1.38 -8.10 8.43
N SER A 342 1.11 -6.80 8.51
CA SER A 342 0.86 -6.07 9.76
C SER A 342 -0.17 -4.96 9.51
N LEU A 343 -0.79 -4.44 10.57
CA LEU A 343 -1.74 -3.33 10.50
C LEU A 343 -1.46 -2.33 11.61
N SER A 344 -1.29 -1.05 11.24
CA SER A 344 -1.04 0.05 12.17
C SER A 344 -1.77 1.33 11.75
N GLY A 345 -1.84 2.28 12.67
CA GLY A 345 -2.38 3.63 12.42
C GLY A 345 -3.79 3.84 12.99
N ALA A 346 -4.38 4.98 12.62
CA ALA A 346 -5.60 5.52 13.22
C ALA A 346 -6.78 5.61 12.25
N GLY A 347 -6.58 5.30 10.97
CA GLY A 347 -7.67 5.24 9.99
C GLY A 347 -8.51 3.97 10.14
N GLY A 348 -9.74 3.99 9.64
CA GLY A 348 -10.70 2.91 9.84
C GLY A 348 -10.51 1.72 8.90
N VAL A 349 -10.95 0.54 9.34
CA VAL A 349 -11.10 -0.65 8.48
C VAL A 349 -12.58 -1.02 8.44
N THR A 350 -13.19 -1.12 7.26
CA THR A 350 -14.64 -1.39 7.16
C THR A 350 -14.96 -2.44 6.10
N SER A 351 -16.02 -3.22 6.31
CA SER A 351 -16.61 -4.01 5.22
C SER A 351 -17.42 -3.08 4.30
N SER A 352 -17.19 -3.14 2.98
CA SER A 352 -17.96 -2.38 1.99
C SER A 352 -19.15 -3.16 1.40
N SER A 353 -19.11 -4.49 1.46
CA SER A 353 -20.24 -5.36 1.13
C SER A 353 -20.03 -6.74 1.74
N GLY A 354 -21.14 -7.42 2.08
CA GLY A 354 -21.10 -8.77 2.65
C GLY A 354 -20.25 -8.90 3.92
N THR A 355 -19.92 -10.14 4.26
CA THR A 355 -18.98 -10.45 5.35
C THR A 355 -17.56 -10.44 4.82
N SER A 356 -16.73 -9.57 5.39
CA SER A 356 -15.31 -9.48 5.14
C SER A 356 -14.52 -10.20 6.24
N SER A 357 -13.29 -10.63 5.95
CA SER A 357 -12.40 -11.16 6.98
C SER A 357 -11.00 -10.58 6.81
N ILE A 358 -10.38 -10.17 7.92
CA ILE A 358 -8.97 -9.73 7.95
C ILE A 358 -8.16 -10.68 8.82
N THR A 359 -7.01 -11.11 8.31
CA THR A 359 -5.99 -11.82 9.08
C THR A 359 -4.76 -10.94 9.19
N VAL A 360 -4.37 -10.59 10.41
CA VAL A 360 -3.30 -9.62 10.70
C VAL A 360 -2.15 -10.30 11.44
N GLY A 361 -0.91 -10.04 11.01
CA GLY A 361 0.29 -10.34 11.80
C GLY A 361 1.26 -11.35 11.19
N ALA A 362 1.10 -11.74 9.92
CA ALA A 362 2.01 -12.66 9.24
C ALA A 362 3.47 -12.17 9.16
N LEU A 363 3.72 -10.87 9.32
CA LEU A 363 5.08 -10.30 9.43
C LEU A 363 5.73 -10.50 10.81
N ASN A 364 5.00 -11.05 11.79
CA ASN A 364 5.44 -11.19 13.19
C ASN A 364 5.83 -9.87 13.86
N ALA A 365 5.47 -8.73 13.26
CA ALA A 365 5.74 -7.42 13.79
C ALA A 365 4.79 -7.07 14.94
N SER A 366 5.29 -6.35 15.93
CA SER A 366 4.44 -5.73 16.95
C SER A 366 3.98 -4.36 16.46
N THR A 367 2.66 -4.12 16.40
CA THR A 367 2.08 -2.87 15.89
C THR A 367 0.92 -2.39 16.75
N THR A 368 0.73 -1.06 16.77
CA THR A 368 -0.44 -0.42 17.39
C THR A 368 -1.41 0.05 16.32
N TYR A 369 -2.68 -0.32 16.48
CA TYR A 369 -3.78 0.13 15.66
C TYR A 369 -4.84 0.81 16.55
N SER A 370 -4.97 2.12 16.37
CA SER A 370 -5.91 2.97 17.10
C SER A 370 -7.16 3.32 16.28
N GLY A 371 -7.21 2.88 15.02
CA GLY A 371 -8.37 3.02 14.17
C GLY A 371 -9.55 2.15 14.62
N ILE A 372 -10.71 2.40 14.02
CA ILE A 372 -11.93 1.63 14.28
C ILE A 372 -12.11 0.58 13.18
N ILE A 373 -12.25 -0.69 13.57
CA ILE A 373 -12.73 -1.76 12.68
C ILE A 373 -14.25 -1.80 12.81
N SER A 374 -14.97 -1.78 11.69
CA SER A 374 -16.45 -1.78 11.66
C SER A 374 -17.05 -2.62 10.53
N GLY A 375 -18.38 -2.72 10.54
CA GLY A 375 -19.15 -3.52 9.58
C GLY A 375 -19.06 -5.03 9.84
N ALA A 376 -19.61 -5.83 8.92
CA ALA A 376 -19.53 -7.28 8.99
C ALA A 376 -18.10 -7.76 8.67
N THR A 377 -17.22 -7.71 9.67
CA THR A 377 -15.80 -8.03 9.54
C THR A 377 -15.40 -9.04 10.61
N ASN A 378 -14.91 -10.21 10.19
CA ASN A 378 -14.22 -11.15 11.08
C ASN A 378 -12.76 -10.72 11.22
N VAL A 379 -12.22 -10.79 12.43
CA VAL A 379 -10.87 -10.37 12.75
C VAL A 379 -10.06 -11.58 13.23
N THR A 380 -8.95 -11.86 12.58
CA THR A 380 -8.00 -12.90 13.01
C THR A 380 -6.63 -12.29 13.29
N LYS A 381 -6.10 -12.50 14.49
CA LYS A 381 -4.70 -12.22 14.83
C LYS A 381 -3.87 -13.50 14.66
N THR A 382 -2.75 -13.39 13.95
CA THR A 382 -1.77 -14.47 13.72
C THR A 382 -0.33 -13.96 13.89
N GLY A 383 0.65 -14.84 13.73
CA GLY A 383 2.07 -14.56 13.91
C GLY A 383 2.46 -14.25 15.36
N SER A 384 3.75 -14.18 15.65
CA SER A 384 4.28 -14.09 17.02
C SER A 384 4.26 -12.69 17.63
N GLY A 385 4.10 -11.63 16.82
CA GLY A 385 4.11 -10.24 17.28
C GLY A 385 2.90 -9.84 18.15
N THR A 386 3.00 -8.68 18.79
CA THR A 386 1.91 -8.05 19.55
C THR A 386 1.11 -7.10 18.69
N TRP A 387 -0.19 -7.32 18.56
CA TRP A 387 -1.10 -6.34 17.96
C TRP A 387 -1.88 -5.62 19.04
N THR A 388 -1.51 -4.37 19.31
CA THR A 388 -2.20 -3.51 20.28
C THR A 388 -3.38 -2.83 19.62
N VAL A 389 -4.58 -3.11 20.10
CA VAL A 389 -5.85 -2.55 19.61
C VAL A 389 -6.36 -1.54 20.62
N SER A 390 -6.18 -0.26 20.30
CA SER A 390 -6.57 0.86 21.18
C SER A 390 -7.81 1.62 20.72
N GLY A 391 -8.30 1.34 19.50
CA GLY A 391 -9.57 1.87 19.00
C GLY A 391 -10.80 1.24 19.65
N VAL A 392 -11.92 1.92 19.56
CA VAL A 392 -13.25 1.43 19.98
C VAL A 392 -13.92 0.77 18.78
N ASN A 393 -13.81 -0.55 18.67
CA ASN A 393 -14.26 -1.29 17.50
C ASN A 393 -15.76 -1.56 17.52
N SER A 394 -16.37 -1.64 16.33
CA SER A 394 -17.81 -1.83 16.13
C SER A 394 -18.16 -2.85 15.04
N TYR A 395 -17.22 -3.73 14.69
CA TYR A 395 -17.48 -4.83 13.75
C TYR A 395 -18.40 -5.89 14.35
N THR A 396 -19.17 -6.56 13.51
CA THR A 396 -20.15 -7.57 13.98
C THR A 396 -19.69 -9.01 13.80
N GLY A 397 -18.55 -9.23 13.13
CA GLY A 397 -17.96 -10.56 12.96
C GLY A 397 -17.21 -11.03 14.20
N THR A 398 -16.68 -12.26 14.16
CA THR A 398 -15.95 -12.88 15.29
C THR A 398 -14.52 -12.39 15.40
N THR A 399 -13.93 -12.51 16.58
CA THR A 399 -12.48 -12.29 16.81
C THR A 399 -11.79 -13.63 17.11
N THR A 400 -10.75 -13.98 16.36
CA THR A 400 -9.91 -15.17 16.61
C THR A 400 -8.47 -14.76 16.85
N ILE A 401 -7.88 -15.19 17.96
CA ILE A 401 -6.47 -14.97 18.28
C ILE A 401 -5.77 -16.32 18.11
N SER A 402 -5.27 -16.57 16.91
CA SER A 402 -4.63 -17.84 16.54
C SER A 402 -3.16 -17.93 16.96
N GLY A 403 -2.49 -16.78 17.13
CA GLY A 403 -1.07 -16.70 17.45
C GLY A 403 -0.62 -15.33 17.95
N GLY A 404 0.41 -15.33 18.80
CA GLY A 404 1.01 -14.12 19.36
C GLY A 404 0.06 -13.39 20.32
N LYS A 405 0.31 -12.11 20.57
CA LYS A 405 -0.46 -11.31 21.55
C LYS A 405 -1.43 -10.35 20.85
N MET A 406 -2.70 -10.36 21.25
CA MET A 406 -3.64 -9.26 20.98
C MET A 406 -3.84 -8.51 22.30
N GLU A 407 -3.35 -7.27 22.35
CA GLU A 407 -3.41 -6.42 23.53
C GLU A 407 -4.51 -5.36 23.34
N VAL A 408 -5.62 -5.50 24.05
CA VAL A 408 -6.77 -4.61 23.91
C VAL A 408 -6.70 -3.53 24.98
N THR A 409 -6.50 -2.28 24.57
CA THR A 409 -6.55 -1.10 25.45
C THR A 409 -7.75 -0.19 25.14
N GLY A 410 -8.37 -0.39 23.97
CA GLY A 410 -9.67 0.19 23.60
C GLY A 410 -10.80 -0.80 23.86
N SER A 411 -11.60 -1.11 22.84
CA SER A 411 -12.62 -2.15 22.96
C SER A 411 -12.74 -3.02 21.71
N LEU A 412 -13.02 -4.30 21.91
CA LEU A 412 -13.62 -5.16 20.90
C LEU A 412 -15.13 -4.93 20.86
N ALA A 413 -15.76 -5.23 19.73
CA ALA A 413 -17.15 -4.89 19.51
C ALA A 413 -18.11 -5.72 20.37
N THR A 414 -19.19 -5.08 20.84
CA THR A 414 -20.24 -5.74 21.63
C THR A 414 -20.89 -6.88 20.84
N GLY A 415 -21.05 -8.04 21.47
CA GLY A 415 -21.63 -9.24 20.85
C GLY A 415 -20.67 -9.98 19.90
N SER A 416 -19.45 -9.50 19.67
CA SER A 416 -18.44 -10.20 18.87
C SER A 416 -17.82 -11.34 19.69
N ALA A 417 -18.15 -12.59 19.37
CA ALA A 417 -17.55 -13.75 20.02
C ALA A 417 -16.02 -13.76 19.82
N VAL A 418 -15.29 -14.10 20.88
CA VAL A 418 -13.82 -14.12 20.92
C VAL A 418 -13.31 -15.53 21.21
N SER A 419 -12.40 -16.03 20.38
CA SER A 419 -11.70 -17.29 20.60
C SER A 419 -10.19 -17.05 20.68
N VAL A 420 -9.58 -17.47 21.79
CA VAL A 420 -8.13 -17.47 21.97
C VAL A 420 -7.63 -18.90 21.77
N GLY A 421 -6.98 -19.13 20.63
CA GLY A 421 -6.35 -20.41 20.29
C GLY A 421 -5.14 -20.71 21.18
N SER A 422 -4.67 -21.95 21.16
CA SER A 422 -3.60 -22.44 22.06
C SER A 422 -2.29 -21.67 21.99
N SER A 423 -1.98 -21.05 20.84
CA SER A 423 -0.79 -20.21 20.63
C SER A 423 -1.06 -18.71 20.73
N GLY A 424 -2.30 -18.33 21.04
CA GLY A 424 -2.74 -16.94 21.17
C GLY A 424 -2.70 -16.47 22.62
N THR A 425 -2.48 -15.16 22.79
CA THR A 425 -2.57 -14.47 24.07
C THR A 425 -3.53 -13.29 23.94
N LEU A 426 -4.55 -13.24 24.80
CA LEU A 426 -5.40 -12.07 24.99
C LEU A 426 -4.93 -11.29 26.22
N ALA A 427 -4.73 -9.98 26.06
CA ALA A 427 -4.21 -9.13 27.11
C ALA A 427 -4.76 -7.70 27.05
N GLY A 428 -4.35 -6.86 28.00
CA GLY A 428 -4.61 -5.41 27.99
C GLY A 428 -5.59 -4.95 29.08
N THR A 429 -5.96 -3.68 29.01
CA THR A 429 -6.78 -2.99 30.02
C THR A 429 -8.15 -2.54 29.51
N GLY A 430 -8.49 -2.95 28.29
CA GLY A 430 -9.69 -2.52 27.59
C GLY A 430 -10.92 -3.39 27.87
N THR A 431 -11.86 -3.36 26.93
CA THR A 431 -13.14 -4.08 27.02
C THR A 431 -13.29 -5.10 25.90
N ILE A 432 -13.68 -6.32 26.26
CA ILE A 432 -14.00 -7.43 25.37
C ILE A 432 -15.51 -7.56 25.30
N GLY A 433 -16.07 -7.29 24.12
CA GLY A 433 -17.49 -7.03 23.95
C GLY A 433 -18.39 -8.26 23.81
N GLY A 434 -17.87 -9.47 23.62
CA GLY A 434 -18.67 -10.69 23.41
C GLY A 434 -18.19 -11.88 24.24
N ASP A 435 -18.90 -13.00 24.12
CA ASP A 435 -18.54 -14.24 24.80
C ASP A 435 -17.12 -14.67 24.40
N THR A 436 -16.30 -14.99 25.40
CA THR A 436 -14.89 -15.30 25.20
C THR A 436 -14.56 -16.72 25.64
N SER A 437 -13.90 -17.49 24.76
CA SER A 437 -13.32 -18.80 25.09
C SER A 437 -11.80 -18.74 24.99
N VAL A 438 -11.10 -19.25 26.01
CA VAL A 438 -9.63 -19.21 26.07
C VAL A 438 -9.07 -20.63 26.15
N SER A 439 -8.34 -21.04 25.11
CA SER A 439 -7.50 -22.25 25.13
C SER A 439 -6.00 -21.93 25.26
N GLY A 440 -5.58 -20.73 24.86
CA GLY A 440 -4.22 -20.22 25.01
C GLY A 440 -4.04 -19.42 26.30
N THR A 441 -3.46 -18.23 26.20
CA THR A 441 -3.12 -17.41 27.35
C THR A 441 -4.11 -16.26 27.54
N LEU A 442 -4.53 -16.05 28.79
CA LEU A 442 -5.14 -14.81 29.26
C LEU A 442 -4.11 -14.09 30.16
N ALA A 443 -3.86 -12.82 29.88
CA ALA A 443 -2.92 -12.00 30.64
C ALA A 443 -3.48 -10.56 30.75
N PRO A 444 -4.41 -10.30 31.70
CA PRO A 444 -4.94 -8.95 31.92
C PRO A 444 -3.81 -7.93 32.12
N GLY A 445 -4.08 -6.67 31.79
CA GLY A 445 -3.11 -5.59 32.00
C GLY A 445 -2.10 -5.36 30.87
N VAL A 446 -1.31 -4.29 31.05
CA VAL A 446 -0.10 -3.95 30.28
C VAL A 446 1.01 -3.74 31.32
N ALA A 447 1.60 -4.85 31.79
CA ALA A 447 1.98 -5.06 33.19
C ALA A 447 0.71 -5.28 34.02
N THR A 448 0.47 -4.51 35.09
CA THR A 448 -0.73 -4.66 35.91
C THR A 448 -1.95 -3.97 35.31
N GLY A 449 -3.14 -4.58 35.41
CA GLY A 449 -4.38 -3.88 35.13
C GLY A 449 -5.64 -4.72 34.98
N THR A 450 -6.76 -4.03 34.77
CA THR A 450 -8.07 -4.66 34.66
C THR A 450 -8.45 -4.87 33.20
N LEU A 451 -8.71 -6.12 32.79
CA LEU A 451 -9.36 -6.44 31.51
C LEU A 451 -10.85 -6.71 31.76
N ALA A 452 -11.73 -6.00 31.05
CA ALA A 452 -13.16 -6.15 31.20
C ALA A 452 -13.77 -7.03 30.11
N PHE A 453 -14.65 -7.94 30.49
CA PHE A 453 -15.50 -8.75 29.62
C PHE A 453 -16.94 -8.33 29.88
N THR A 454 -17.68 -7.92 28.85
CA THR A 454 -19.09 -7.55 29.01
C THR A 454 -20.01 -8.76 29.09
N ASN A 455 -19.58 -9.90 28.55
CA ASN A 455 -20.33 -11.14 28.48
C ASN A 455 -19.61 -12.27 29.23
N SER A 456 -19.89 -13.53 28.91
CA SER A 456 -19.33 -14.68 29.64
C SER A 456 -17.89 -14.97 29.23
N LEU A 457 -17.12 -15.50 30.18
CA LEU A 457 -15.75 -15.95 29.96
C LEU A 457 -15.66 -17.45 30.26
N ALA A 458 -15.20 -18.22 29.28
CA ALA A 458 -14.89 -19.63 29.42
C ALA A 458 -13.37 -19.85 29.34
N LEU A 459 -12.77 -20.19 30.47
CA LEU A 459 -11.40 -20.71 30.53
C LEU A 459 -11.47 -22.21 30.29
N LEU A 460 -10.71 -22.70 29.31
CA LEU A 460 -10.61 -24.14 29.02
C LEU A 460 -9.43 -24.74 29.79
N SER A 461 -9.38 -26.08 29.88
CA SER A 461 -8.36 -26.78 30.66
C SER A 461 -6.91 -26.53 30.23
N THR A 462 -6.69 -26.11 28.99
CA THR A 462 -5.36 -25.74 28.48
C THR A 462 -4.99 -24.29 28.75
N ALA A 463 -5.93 -23.47 29.23
CA ALA A 463 -5.73 -22.04 29.40
C ALA A 463 -4.58 -21.76 30.38
N GLN A 464 -3.69 -20.85 29.99
CA GLN A 464 -2.68 -20.28 30.87
C GLN A 464 -3.13 -18.90 31.33
N LEU A 465 -3.15 -18.69 32.63
CA LEU A 465 -3.54 -17.44 33.25
C LEU A 465 -2.28 -16.79 33.81
N ASN A 466 -1.74 -15.79 33.13
CA ASN A 466 -0.52 -15.10 33.57
C ASN A 466 -0.88 -13.77 34.24
N TRP A 467 -0.76 -13.72 35.57
CA TRP A 467 -1.16 -12.57 36.38
C TRP A 467 0.08 -11.89 36.98
N ASP A 468 0.09 -10.57 36.92
CA ASP A 468 1.00 -9.70 37.62
C ASP A 468 0.29 -9.15 38.87
N LEU A 469 0.77 -9.53 40.05
CA LEU A 469 0.23 -9.11 41.34
C LEU A 469 1.27 -8.34 42.15
N ASN A 470 0.81 -7.26 42.80
CA ASN A 470 1.63 -6.46 43.68
C ASN A 470 1.57 -7.01 45.12
N PRO A 471 2.69 -7.51 45.68
CA PRO A 471 2.70 -8.08 47.03
C PRO A 471 2.45 -7.03 48.13
N ALA A 472 2.74 -5.76 47.87
CA ALA A 472 2.60 -4.67 48.84
C ALA A 472 1.23 -3.99 48.78
N ASN A 473 0.39 -4.31 47.79
CA ASN A 473 -0.89 -3.64 47.60
C ASN A 473 -1.93 -4.62 47.04
N THR A 474 -2.88 -5.01 47.89
CA THR A 474 -3.99 -5.92 47.57
C THR A 474 -5.25 -5.20 47.07
N ALA A 475 -5.17 -3.90 46.78
CA ALA A 475 -6.31 -3.14 46.28
C ALA A 475 -6.93 -3.82 45.04
N ILE A 476 -8.26 -3.92 45.06
CA ILE A 476 -9.03 -4.51 43.97
C ILE A 476 -9.15 -3.46 42.86
N GLY A 477 -8.70 -3.81 41.65
CA GLY A 477 -8.75 -2.93 40.49
C GLY A 477 -7.75 -1.77 40.59
N GLY A 478 -8.04 -0.68 39.89
CA GLY A 478 -7.21 0.53 39.93
C GLY A 478 -5.85 0.42 39.23
N GLY A 479 -5.61 -0.64 38.44
CA GLY A 479 -4.37 -0.80 37.69
C GLY A 479 -3.18 -1.34 38.48
N VAL A 480 -3.37 -1.70 39.76
CA VAL A 480 -2.28 -2.12 40.66
C VAL A 480 -2.02 -3.62 40.65
N ASN A 481 -3.08 -4.39 40.38
CA ASN A 481 -3.05 -5.83 40.23
C ASN A 481 -3.80 -6.20 38.97
N ASP A 482 -3.42 -7.33 38.38
CA ASP A 482 -4.23 -7.93 37.34
C ASP A 482 -5.59 -8.39 37.85
N LEU A 483 -6.61 -8.01 37.09
CA LEU A 483 -8.00 -8.31 37.37
C LEU A 483 -8.72 -8.59 36.06
N ALA A 484 -9.51 -9.66 36.01
CA ALA A 484 -10.54 -9.82 34.99
C ALA A 484 -11.91 -9.52 35.60
N THR A 485 -12.68 -8.63 34.97
CA THR A 485 -14.08 -8.39 35.33
C THR A 485 -14.99 -8.97 34.27
N ILE A 486 -15.99 -9.75 34.68
CA ILE A 486 -16.87 -10.50 33.79
C ILE A 486 -18.31 -10.10 34.05
N GLY A 487 -18.96 -9.51 33.04
CA GLY A 487 -20.36 -9.09 33.08
C GLY A 487 -21.36 -10.24 32.90
N GLY A 488 -20.88 -11.46 32.61
CA GLY A 488 -21.65 -12.69 32.52
C GLY A 488 -21.15 -13.81 33.44
N SER A 489 -21.33 -15.06 33.00
CA SER A 489 -20.90 -16.25 33.73
C SER A 489 -19.41 -16.52 33.54
N LEU A 490 -18.78 -17.14 34.53
CA LEU A 490 -17.38 -17.58 34.48
C LEU A 490 -17.33 -19.12 34.48
N THR A 491 -16.71 -19.71 33.46
CA THR A 491 -16.19 -21.09 33.55
C THR A 491 -14.73 -21.01 33.92
N LEU A 492 -14.39 -21.50 35.11
CA LEU A 492 -13.05 -21.47 35.68
C LEU A 492 -12.37 -22.82 35.43
N ASP A 493 -11.20 -22.80 34.81
CA ASP A 493 -10.34 -23.95 34.50
C ASP A 493 -8.92 -23.44 34.19
N GLY A 494 -8.01 -24.32 33.80
CA GLY A 494 -6.67 -23.97 33.33
C GLY A 494 -5.62 -23.92 34.43
N VAL A 495 -4.58 -23.11 34.22
CA VAL A 495 -3.40 -23.02 35.10
C VAL A 495 -3.07 -21.55 35.39
N LEU A 496 -3.07 -21.17 36.67
CA LEU A 496 -2.65 -19.86 37.14
C LEU A 496 -1.14 -19.79 37.30
N ASN A 497 -0.52 -18.78 36.71
CA ASN A 497 0.88 -18.47 36.83
C ASN A 497 1.05 -17.04 37.33
N LEU A 498 1.95 -16.85 38.27
CA LEU A 498 2.41 -15.53 38.72
C LEU A 498 3.89 -15.37 38.39
N SER A 499 4.25 -14.24 37.80
CA SER A 499 5.64 -13.88 37.53
C SER A 499 6.07 -12.65 38.31
N GLY A 500 7.25 -12.72 38.92
CA GLY A 500 7.84 -11.59 39.64
C GLY A 500 7.25 -11.34 41.03
N GLY A 501 7.75 -10.29 41.69
CA GLY A 501 7.37 -9.92 43.06
C GLY A 501 8.05 -10.76 44.15
N THR A 502 8.15 -10.18 45.35
CA THR A 502 8.62 -10.87 46.56
C THR A 502 7.43 -11.07 47.48
N PHE A 503 7.03 -12.32 47.71
CA PHE A 503 5.85 -12.67 48.49
C PHE A 503 6.19 -13.25 49.88
N THR A 504 7.47 -13.26 50.25
CA THR A 504 7.94 -13.55 51.61
C THR A 504 7.69 -12.37 52.55
N GLY A 505 7.42 -12.64 53.83
CA GLY A 505 7.11 -11.63 54.84
C GLY A 505 5.66 -11.15 54.84
N LEU A 506 4.78 -11.77 54.04
CA LEU A 506 3.36 -11.43 53.98
C LEU A 506 2.56 -12.26 55.01
N ALA A 507 1.55 -11.64 55.62
CA ALA A 507 0.70 -12.30 56.59
C ALA A 507 -0.22 -13.35 55.93
N GLU A 508 -0.49 -14.44 56.64
CA GLU A 508 -1.59 -15.35 56.30
C GLU A 508 -2.91 -14.58 56.21
N GLY A 509 -3.75 -14.96 55.25
CA GLY A 509 -4.99 -14.25 54.91
C GLY A 509 -4.80 -13.12 53.89
N THR A 510 -3.55 -12.73 53.55
CA THR A 510 -3.32 -11.76 52.46
C THR A 510 -3.93 -12.30 51.17
N THR A 511 -4.81 -11.50 50.56
CA THR A 511 -5.69 -11.93 49.48
C THR A 511 -5.68 -10.97 48.30
N TRP A 512 -5.59 -11.50 47.09
CA TRP A 512 -5.74 -10.76 45.82
C TRP A 512 -6.99 -11.23 45.08
N ARG A 513 -7.76 -10.28 44.54
CA ARG A 513 -8.89 -10.56 43.66
C ARG A 513 -8.39 -10.85 42.25
N LEU A 514 -8.64 -12.05 41.74
CA LEU A 514 -8.28 -12.43 40.37
C LEU A 514 -9.42 -12.16 39.39
N PHE A 515 -10.66 -12.49 39.80
CA PHE A 515 -11.85 -12.39 38.96
C PHE A 515 -13.04 -11.81 39.71
N ASN A 516 -13.74 -10.86 39.08
CA ASN A 516 -15.12 -10.54 39.42
C ASN A 516 -16.05 -11.11 38.34
N TYR A 517 -17.15 -11.73 38.72
CA TYR A 517 -18.18 -12.18 37.77
C TYR A 517 -19.59 -11.88 38.31
N SER A 518 -20.55 -11.60 37.42
CA SER A 518 -21.94 -11.30 37.80
C SER A 518 -22.91 -12.46 37.58
N GLY A 519 -22.54 -13.42 36.71
CA GLY A 519 -23.34 -14.60 36.39
C GLY A 519 -23.03 -15.81 37.28
N ALA A 520 -23.23 -17.01 36.73
CA ALA A 520 -22.91 -18.26 37.42
C ALA A 520 -21.41 -18.58 37.34
N LEU A 521 -20.90 -19.28 38.36
CA LEU A 521 -19.58 -19.91 38.31
C LEU A 521 -19.72 -21.39 37.96
N THR A 522 -19.03 -21.82 36.91
CA THR A 522 -18.76 -23.23 36.66
C THR A 522 -17.30 -23.49 37.06
N ASP A 523 -17.10 -24.14 38.20
CA ASP A 523 -15.77 -24.41 38.77
C ASP A 523 -15.27 -25.82 38.37
N ASN A 524 -14.72 -25.95 37.16
CA ASN A 524 -13.93 -27.13 36.76
C ASN A 524 -12.55 -27.08 37.41
N GLY A 525 -12.13 -25.85 37.60
CA GLY A 525 -11.27 -25.27 38.58
C GLY A 525 -9.82 -25.16 38.22
N LEU A 526 -9.21 -24.19 38.87
CA LEU A 526 -7.98 -23.60 38.43
C LEU A 526 -6.80 -24.29 39.12
N ASN A 527 -5.87 -24.79 38.32
CA ASN A 527 -4.64 -25.38 38.83
C ASN A 527 -3.63 -24.29 39.15
N ILE A 528 -2.78 -24.53 40.14
CA ILE A 528 -1.68 -23.63 40.48
C ILE A 528 -0.44 -24.06 39.69
N GLY A 529 0.00 -23.20 38.79
CA GLY A 529 1.20 -23.35 37.96
C GLY A 529 2.41 -22.71 38.61
N THR A 530 3.19 -21.96 37.83
CA THR A 530 4.39 -21.27 38.31
C THR A 530 4.02 -20.19 39.31
N MET A 531 4.59 -20.25 40.51
CA MET A 531 4.29 -19.32 41.60
C MET A 531 5.57 -18.85 42.29
N PRO A 532 5.64 -17.59 42.75
CA PRO A 532 6.66 -17.12 43.67
C PRO A 532 6.64 -17.90 44.99
N THR A 533 7.82 -17.96 45.63
CA THR A 533 8.01 -18.58 46.93
C THR A 533 7.35 -17.76 48.04
N LEU A 534 6.70 -18.45 48.98
CA LEU A 534 6.14 -17.91 50.22
C LEU A 534 7.05 -18.21 51.41
N ASP A 535 6.72 -17.68 52.59
CA ASP A 535 7.44 -18.06 53.82
C ASP A 535 7.20 -19.53 54.16
N ALA A 536 8.15 -20.13 54.89
CA ALA A 536 8.04 -21.52 55.33
C ALA A 536 6.75 -21.73 56.14
N GLY A 537 6.00 -22.79 55.81
CA GLY A 537 4.72 -23.06 56.45
C GLY A 537 3.53 -22.30 55.85
N GLN A 538 3.70 -21.60 54.73
CA GLN A 538 2.61 -20.98 53.97
C GLN A 538 2.33 -21.71 52.65
N SER A 539 1.12 -21.56 52.12
CA SER A 539 0.71 -22.11 50.83
C SER A 539 -0.26 -21.18 50.11
N TRP A 540 -0.29 -21.30 48.78
CA TRP A 540 -1.27 -20.63 47.93
C TRP A 540 -2.60 -21.37 47.94
N LEU A 541 -3.71 -20.64 48.11
CA LEU A 541 -5.08 -21.13 48.00
C LEU A 541 -5.85 -20.32 46.95
N ILE A 542 -6.52 -21.02 46.04
CA ILE A 542 -7.57 -20.43 45.21
C ILE A 542 -8.90 -20.57 45.94
N ASP A 543 -9.54 -19.45 46.23
CA ASP A 543 -10.81 -19.36 46.94
C ASP A 543 -11.95 -18.92 46.02
N THR A 544 -12.97 -19.77 45.92
CA THR A 544 -14.20 -19.57 45.13
C THR A 544 -15.46 -19.54 46.01
N ALA A 545 -15.32 -19.46 47.34
CA ALA A 545 -16.44 -19.55 48.27
C ALA A 545 -17.36 -18.32 48.24
N THR A 546 -16.83 -17.15 47.85
CA THR A 546 -17.62 -15.92 47.76
C THR A 546 -18.20 -15.78 46.35
N THR A 547 -19.54 -15.86 46.24
CA THR A 547 -20.24 -15.66 44.97
C THR A 547 -19.84 -14.35 44.29
N GLY A 548 -19.53 -14.45 42.99
CA GLY A 548 -19.11 -13.34 42.15
C GLY A 548 -17.61 -13.05 42.19
N GLN A 549 -16.83 -13.88 42.87
CA GLN A 549 -15.42 -13.62 43.16
C GLN A 549 -14.57 -14.88 43.02
N VAL A 550 -13.36 -14.71 42.50
CA VAL A 550 -12.29 -15.70 42.65
C VAL A 550 -11.08 -14.98 43.23
N ASN A 551 -10.57 -15.51 44.34
CA ASN A 551 -9.50 -14.92 45.12
C ASN A 551 -8.28 -15.84 45.16
N LEU A 552 -7.10 -15.26 45.29
CA LEU A 552 -5.86 -15.96 45.65
C LEU A 552 -5.45 -15.52 47.05
N THR A 553 -5.29 -16.46 47.97
CA THR A 553 -5.03 -16.19 49.38
C THR A 553 -3.82 -16.97 49.88
N ILE A 554 -3.00 -16.33 50.72
CA ILE A 554 -1.96 -16.99 51.50
C ILE A 554 -2.61 -17.67 52.70
N ILE A 555 -2.36 -18.96 52.90
CA ILE A 555 -2.90 -19.72 54.03
C ILE A 555 -1.77 -20.48 54.74
N PRO A 556 -1.96 -20.87 56.03
CA PRO A 556 -1.05 -21.79 56.68
C PRO A 556 -1.04 -23.14 55.97
N GLU A 557 0.13 -23.77 55.92
CA GLU A 557 0.25 -25.19 55.63
C GLU A 557 -0.58 -25.97 56.65
N PRO A 558 -1.41 -26.92 56.21
CA PRO A 558 -2.21 -27.68 57.15
C PRO A 558 -1.28 -28.51 58.04
N ALA A 559 -1.49 -28.46 59.37
CA ALA A 559 -0.94 -29.45 60.27
C ALA A 559 -1.36 -30.84 59.78
N SER A 560 -0.44 -31.80 59.77
CA SER A 560 -0.61 -33.13 59.16
C SER A 560 -1.85 -33.92 59.63
N SER A 561 -2.48 -33.50 60.73
CA SER A 561 -3.68 -34.08 61.34
C SER A 561 -5.02 -33.51 60.83
N ALA A 562 -5.05 -32.35 60.15
CA ALA A 562 -6.30 -31.72 59.70
C ALA A 562 -6.95 -32.39 58.47
N PHE A 563 -6.24 -33.32 57.82
CA PHE A 563 -6.71 -34.01 56.60
C PHE A 563 -7.75 -35.11 56.86
N LEU A 564 -7.98 -35.51 58.13
CA LEU A 564 -8.87 -36.62 58.48
C LEU A 564 -10.31 -36.20 58.86
N LEU A 565 -10.62 -34.89 58.94
CA LEU A 565 -11.94 -34.43 59.45
C LEU A 565 -12.75 -33.49 58.53
N LEU A 566 -12.20 -32.99 57.41
CA LEU A 566 -12.93 -32.11 56.47
C LEU A 566 -13.37 -32.83 55.18
N GLY A 567 -13.90 -34.04 55.31
CA GLY A 567 -14.62 -34.73 54.24
C GLY A 567 -16.04 -34.19 54.11
N GLY A 568 -16.25 -33.09 53.39
CA GLY A 568 -17.60 -32.61 53.09
C GLY A 568 -17.65 -31.18 52.55
N THR A 569 -17.91 -31.03 51.25
CA THR A 569 -18.38 -29.80 50.55
C THR A 569 -17.44 -28.63 50.26
N LEU A 570 -16.16 -28.63 50.63
CA LEU A 570 -15.22 -27.57 50.22
C LEU A 570 -14.08 -28.15 49.36
N LEU A 571 -14.04 -27.79 48.07
CA LEU A 571 -13.03 -28.26 47.12
C LEU A 571 -11.77 -27.36 47.20
N LEU A 572 -10.93 -27.53 48.24
CA LEU A 572 -9.70 -26.72 48.37
C LEU A 572 -8.61 -27.20 47.40
N ARG A 573 -8.04 -26.28 46.62
CA ARG A 573 -6.87 -26.52 45.74
C ARG A 573 -5.67 -25.74 46.24
N ARG A 574 -4.56 -26.44 46.55
CA ARG A 574 -3.37 -25.87 47.21
C ARG A 574 -2.09 -26.30 46.50
N LYS A 575 -1.05 -25.46 46.53
CA LYS A 575 0.32 -25.81 46.14
C LYS A 575 1.30 -25.37 47.23
N ARG A 576 2.19 -26.27 47.62
CA ARG A 576 3.26 -26.03 48.61
C ARG A 576 4.39 -25.22 47.97
N ALA A 577 5.03 -24.37 48.77
CA ALA A 577 6.21 -23.61 48.37
C ALA A 577 7.41 -24.51 48.10
#